data_AF-A0AAU1XFX0-F1
#
_entry.id   AF-A0AAU1XFX0-F1
#
_cell.length_a   1.000
_cell.length_b   1.000
_cell.length_c   1.000
_cell.angle_alpha   90.00
_cell.angle_beta   90.00
_cell.angle_gamma   90.00
#
_symmetry.space_group_name_H-M   'P 1'
#
loop_
_entity.id
_entity.type
_entity.pdbx_description
1 polymer ?
#
loop_
_entity_poly.entity_id
_entity_poly.type
_entity_poly.pdbx_seq_one_letter_code
_entity_poly.pdbx_strand_id
1 'polypeptide(L)'
;MNGRTAEDSRTASSSWIRWPGTRQEEDTDDTAKVVNSRDVLMVVEVVSRTNSLTDIRDKLHDYPRMGVPLYVVVDPRKDKKTVTVHSDPSEGPDGIRYRKKVPYAFGDTVTAGRWTLDTSTLKSYPADW
;
A
#
# COMPACT_ATOMS: atom_id res chain seq x y z
N MET A 1 -58.44 10.96 -0.40
CA MET A 1 -58.00 11.67 -1.62
C MET A 1 -56.96 12.69 -1.17
N ASN A 2 -55.67 12.30 -1.14
CA ASN A 2 -54.61 12.65 -2.11
C ASN A 2 -54.39 14.18 -2.28
N GLY A 3 -53.20 14.75 -2.10
CA GLY A 3 -51.90 14.14 -1.81
C GLY A 3 -50.70 15.09 -1.90
N ARG A 4 -49.52 14.44 -1.82
CA ARG A 4 -48.15 14.83 -2.24
C ARG A 4 -47.33 15.82 -1.40
N THR A 5 -46.61 15.21 -0.46
CA THR A 5 -45.21 15.41 -0.07
C THR A 5 -44.25 15.72 -1.23
N ALA A 6 -43.28 16.59 -0.98
CA ALA A 6 -42.08 16.74 -1.80
C ALA A 6 -40.95 15.89 -1.21
N GLU A 7 -40.55 14.89 -1.97
CA GLU A 7 -39.32 14.12 -1.84
C GLU A 7 -38.23 14.87 -2.64
N ASP A 8 -37.02 15.01 -2.10
CA ASP A 8 -35.85 14.87 -2.97
C ASP A 8 -34.74 14.09 -2.26
N SER A 9 -34.41 13.04 -2.96
CA SER A 9 -33.50 11.94 -2.75
C SER A 9 -32.02 12.32 -2.74
N ARG A 10 -31.29 11.75 -1.76
CA ARG A 10 -29.98 11.11 -2.00
C ARG A 10 -29.62 10.22 -0.81
N THR A 11 -30.23 9.05 -0.77
CA THR A 11 -29.81 7.93 0.06
C THR A 11 -28.67 7.22 -0.67
N ALA A 12 -27.42 7.46 -0.28
CA ALA A 12 -26.34 6.54 -0.59
C ALA A 12 -26.32 5.46 0.50
N SER A 13 -26.95 4.33 0.18
CA SER A 13 -27.00 3.13 1.01
C SER A 13 -25.59 2.57 1.20
N SER A 14 -25.00 2.80 2.37
CA SER A 14 -23.85 2.04 2.86
C SER A 14 -24.36 0.71 3.41
N SER A 15 -24.44 -0.30 2.54
CA SER A 15 -24.75 -1.67 2.94
C SER A 15 -23.50 -2.33 3.50
N TRP A 16 -23.48 -2.43 4.83
CA TRP A 16 -22.44 -3.12 5.60
C TRP A 16 -22.61 -4.64 5.51
N ILE A 17 -21.57 -5.34 5.07
CA ILE A 17 -21.46 -6.78 5.24
C ILE A 17 -21.35 -7.07 6.74
N ARG A 18 -22.38 -7.72 7.29
CA ARG A 18 -22.47 -8.16 8.69
C ARG A 18 -21.81 -9.54 8.84
N TRP A 19 -20.70 -9.61 9.57
CA TRP A 19 -20.14 -10.88 10.06
C TRP A 19 -20.60 -11.12 11.50
N PRO A 20 -21.10 -12.33 11.87
CA PRO A 20 -21.48 -12.63 13.24
C PRO A 20 -20.25 -13.04 14.03
N GLY A 21 -19.86 -12.22 14.99
CA GLY A 21 -18.76 -12.47 15.91
C GLY A 21 -18.37 -11.16 16.56
N THR A 22 -18.58 -11.08 17.87
CA THR A 22 -18.27 -9.93 18.73
C THR A 22 -16.92 -9.31 18.40
N ARG A 23 -16.94 -8.13 17.77
CA ARG A 23 -15.79 -7.22 17.72
C ARG A 23 -15.71 -6.56 19.08
N GLN A 24 -14.89 -7.09 19.97
CA GLN A 24 -14.27 -6.25 20.99
C GLN A 24 -13.38 -5.30 20.19
N GLU A 25 -13.80 -4.05 20.04
CA GLU A 25 -12.91 -2.96 19.65
C GLU A 25 -11.96 -2.72 20.82
N GLU A 26 -10.95 -3.60 20.94
CA GLU A 26 -9.89 -3.47 21.93
C GLU A 26 -8.63 -2.96 21.20
N ASP A 27 -8.36 -1.69 21.47
CA ASP A 27 -7.05 -1.02 21.42
C ASP A 27 -6.36 -0.92 20.06
N THR A 28 -6.89 -0.07 19.18
CA THR A 28 -6.00 0.64 18.24
C THR A 28 -5.12 1.56 19.06
N ASP A 29 -3.84 1.19 19.18
CA ASP A 29 -2.77 2.04 19.67
C ASP A 29 -2.78 3.38 18.89
N ASP A 30 -3.40 4.40 19.46
CA ASP A 30 -3.47 5.77 18.94
C ASP A 30 -2.09 6.47 18.94
N THR A 31 -1.00 5.74 19.18
CA THR A 31 0.37 6.25 19.04
C THR A 31 0.91 6.14 17.61
N ALA A 32 0.08 6.43 16.61
CA ALA A 32 0.59 6.80 15.28
C ALA A 32 1.40 8.10 15.40
N LYS A 33 2.65 7.99 15.84
CA LYS A 33 3.60 9.11 15.93
C LYS A 33 3.72 9.70 14.54
N VAL A 34 3.48 10.99 14.41
CA VAL A 34 3.75 11.72 13.16
C VAL A 34 5.26 11.64 12.92
N VAL A 35 5.66 10.95 11.86
CA VAL A 35 7.07 10.83 11.45
C VAL A 35 7.33 11.81 10.31
N ASN A 36 8.41 12.58 10.40
CA ASN A 36 8.86 13.38 9.26
C ASN A 36 9.31 12.41 8.16
N SER A 37 8.79 12.58 6.94
CA SER A 37 9.12 11.69 5.82
C SER A 37 10.62 11.64 5.50
N ARG A 38 11.36 12.70 5.82
CA ARG A 38 12.83 12.73 5.65
C ARG A 38 13.60 11.87 6.65
N ASP A 39 12.96 11.49 7.76
CA ASP A 39 13.52 10.55 8.72
C ASP A 39 13.20 9.09 8.36
N VAL A 40 12.32 8.87 7.36
CA VAL A 40 11.96 7.54 6.86
C VAL A 40 13.01 7.07 5.86
N LEU A 41 13.75 6.03 6.25
CA LEU A 41 14.82 5.47 5.41
C LEU A 41 14.33 4.40 4.42
N MET A 42 13.15 3.84 4.63
CA MET A 42 12.56 2.86 3.74
C MET A 42 11.05 2.78 3.97
N VAL A 43 10.29 2.69 2.88
CA VAL A 43 8.88 2.30 2.90
C VAL A 43 8.75 0.90 2.31
N VAL A 44 8.01 0.03 2.99
CA VAL A 44 7.63 -1.29 2.48
C VAL A 44 6.11 -1.31 2.29
N GLU A 45 5.66 -1.45 1.05
CA GLU A 45 4.25 -1.54 0.69
C GLU A 45 3.92 -2.98 0.33
N VAL A 46 2.92 -3.55 1.00
CA VAL A 46 2.31 -4.82 0.58
C VAL A 46 1.07 -4.50 -0.23
N VAL A 47 1.11 -4.85 -1.52
CA VAL A 47 0.04 -4.53 -2.47
C VAL A 47 -1.24 -5.24 -2.06
N SER A 48 -2.29 -4.46 -1.78
CA SER A 48 -3.61 -5.01 -1.51
C SER A 48 -4.29 -5.53 -2.78
N ARG A 49 -5.27 -6.43 -2.63
CA ARG A 49 -5.96 -7.07 -3.78
C ARG A 49 -6.63 -6.06 -4.71
N THR A 50 -7.28 -5.05 -4.13
CA THR A 50 -8.00 -4.00 -4.85
C THR A 50 -7.14 -2.79 -5.12
N ASN A 51 -5.85 -2.81 -4.76
CA ASN A 51 -5.02 -1.64 -4.99
C ASN A 51 -4.90 -1.40 -6.51
N SER A 52 -5.30 -0.20 -6.91
CA SER A 52 -5.17 0.24 -8.29
C SER A 52 -3.69 0.49 -8.58
N LEU A 53 -3.22 0.13 -9.76
CA LEU A 53 -1.86 0.45 -10.22
C LEU A 53 -1.53 1.94 -10.08
N THR A 54 -2.56 2.80 -10.07
CA THR A 54 -2.46 4.23 -9.84
C THR A 54 -1.85 4.58 -8.48
N ASP A 55 -2.25 3.93 -7.39
CA ASP A 55 -1.70 4.23 -6.05
C ASP A 55 -0.20 3.95 -5.96
N ILE A 56 0.25 2.81 -6.52
CA ILE A 56 1.67 2.47 -6.58
C ILE A 56 2.42 3.47 -7.47
N ARG A 57 1.83 3.86 -8.60
CA ARG A 57 2.45 4.83 -9.52
C ARG A 57 2.63 6.19 -8.84
N ASP A 58 1.61 6.65 -8.11
CA ASP A 58 1.65 7.95 -7.46
C ASP A 58 2.65 7.91 -6.29
N LYS A 59 2.69 6.83 -5.51
CA LYS A 59 3.72 6.59 -4.47
C LYS A 59 5.15 6.54 -5.02
N LEU A 60 5.35 5.93 -6.20
CA LEU A 60 6.66 5.88 -6.88
C LEU A 60 7.20 7.27 -7.26
N HIS A 61 6.31 8.24 -7.41
CA HIS A 61 6.63 9.61 -7.73
C HIS A 61 6.77 10.47 -6.47
N ASP A 62 5.93 10.24 -5.46
CA ASP A 62 5.88 11.08 -4.26
C ASP A 62 6.99 10.75 -3.27
N TYR A 63 7.23 9.48 -2.95
CA TYR A 63 8.24 9.09 -1.97
C TYR A 63 9.67 9.59 -2.26
N PRO A 64 10.20 9.53 -3.50
CA PRO A 64 11.54 10.07 -3.75
C PRO A 64 11.58 11.61 -3.58
N ARG A 65 10.47 12.32 -3.83
CA ARG A 65 10.35 13.78 -3.61
C ARG A 65 10.19 14.14 -2.14
N MET A 66 9.62 13.24 -1.36
CA MET A 66 9.54 13.33 0.10
C MET A 66 10.87 13.01 0.79
N GLY A 67 11.89 12.56 0.04
CA GLY A 67 13.23 12.26 0.54
C GLY A 67 13.40 10.81 1.03
N VAL A 68 12.45 9.92 0.73
CA VAL A 68 12.57 8.50 1.10
C VAL A 68 13.56 7.83 0.14
N PRO A 69 14.64 7.21 0.62
CA PRO A 69 15.69 6.68 -0.25
C PRO A 69 15.40 5.28 -0.80
N LEU A 70 14.51 4.51 -0.15
CA LEU A 70 14.15 3.15 -0.54
C LEU A 70 12.65 2.93 -0.51
N TYR A 71 12.12 2.32 -1.57
CA TYR A 71 10.74 1.89 -1.62
C TYR A 71 10.65 0.43 -2.09
N VAL A 72 10.11 -0.44 -1.24
CA VAL A 72 9.96 -1.86 -1.52
C VAL A 72 8.50 -2.17 -1.73
N VAL A 73 8.17 -2.72 -2.89
CA VAL A 73 6.80 -3.15 -3.23
C VAL A 73 6.76 -4.67 -3.19
N VAL A 74 5.95 -5.24 -2.32
CA VAL A 74 5.68 -6.67 -2.21
C VAL A 74 4.31 -6.94 -2.81
N ASP A 75 4.24 -7.75 -3.86
CA ASP A 75 2.99 -8.17 -4.48
C ASP A 75 2.70 -9.65 -4.17
N PRO A 76 1.90 -9.95 -3.12
CA PRO A 76 1.58 -11.32 -2.72
C PRO A 76 0.46 -11.95 -3.58
N ARG A 77 -0.07 -11.25 -4.59
CA ARG A 77 -1.14 -11.78 -5.46
C ARG A 77 -0.63 -12.97 -6.25
N LYS A 78 -1.47 -14.00 -6.38
CA LYS A 78 -1.09 -15.30 -6.94
C LYS A 78 -0.51 -15.22 -8.36
N ASP A 79 -1.02 -14.29 -9.18
CA ASP A 79 -0.60 -14.08 -10.57
C ASP A 79 0.66 -13.22 -10.72
N LYS A 80 1.10 -12.55 -9.65
CA LYS A 80 2.29 -11.69 -9.64
C LYS A 80 3.43 -12.28 -8.83
N LYS A 81 3.23 -12.46 -7.52
CA LYS A 81 4.25 -13.00 -6.59
C LYS A 81 5.63 -12.39 -6.80
N THR A 82 5.73 -11.07 -6.68
CA THR A 82 6.98 -10.34 -6.86
C THR A 82 7.35 -9.50 -5.65
N VAL A 83 8.63 -9.16 -5.56
CA VAL A 83 9.11 -8.05 -4.73
C VAL A 83 9.95 -7.14 -5.60
N THR A 84 9.80 -5.82 -5.45
CA THR A 84 10.59 -4.85 -6.22
C THR A 84 11.18 -3.81 -5.29
N VAL A 85 12.50 -3.62 -5.38
CA VAL A 85 13.21 -2.56 -4.66
C VAL A 85 13.46 -1.39 -5.61
N HIS A 86 12.92 -0.23 -5.25
CA HIS A 86 13.19 1.05 -5.88
C HIS A 86 14.18 1.84 -5.03
N SER A 87 15.20 2.40 -5.66
CA SER A 87 16.29 3.10 -4.98
C SER A 87 16.93 4.14 -5.89
N ASP A 88 17.92 4.85 -5.35
CA ASP A 88 18.68 5.88 -6.06
C ASP A 88 17.77 7.03 -6.54
N PRO A 89 17.13 7.78 -5.61
CA PRO A 89 16.37 8.96 -5.97
C PRO A 89 17.33 10.02 -6.53
N SER A 90 17.09 10.44 -7.77
CA SER A 90 17.92 11.44 -8.44
C SER A 90 17.04 12.39 -9.25
N GLU A 91 17.55 13.61 -9.47
CA GLU A 91 16.92 14.59 -10.35
C GLU A 91 16.86 14.11 -11.80
N GLY A 92 15.85 14.60 -12.52
CA GLY A 92 15.66 14.36 -13.95
C GLY A 92 14.64 15.34 -14.53
N PRO A 93 14.34 15.24 -15.84
CA PRO A 93 13.46 16.18 -16.53
C PRO A 93 12.06 16.30 -15.91
N ASP A 94 11.55 15.21 -15.33
CA ASP A 94 10.22 15.13 -14.71
C ASP A 94 10.28 15.26 -13.17
N GLY A 95 11.39 15.79 -12.63
CA GLY A 95 11.66 15.89 -11.21
C GLY A 95 12.36 14.66 -10.61
N ILE A 96 12.47 14.64 -9.28
CA ILE A 96 13.13 13.56 -8.54
C ILE A 96 12.35 12.26 -8.68
N ARG A 97 13.05 11.17 -9.05
CA ARG A 97 12.50 9.81 -9.14
C ARG A 97 13.55 8.77 -8.81
N TYR A 98 13.10 7.58 -8.41
CA TYR A 98 13.98 6.41 -8.31
C TYR A 98 14.56 6.03 -9.68
N ARG A 99 15.89 5.90 -9.75
CA ARG A 99 16.60 5.52 -10.99
C ARG A 99 16.90 4.03 -11.08
N LYS A 100 16.97 3.35 -9.93
CA LYS A 100 17.23 1.91 -9.85
C LYS A 100 15.97 1.16 -9.44
N LYS A 101 15.67 0.10 -10.18
CA LYS A 101 14.59 -0.86 -9.91
C LYS A 101 15.17 -2.28 -9.96
N VAL A 102 15.09 -3.02 -8.87
CA VAL A 102 15.59 -4.40 -8.80
C VAL A 102 14.43 -5.33 -8.47
N PRO A 103 14.06 -6.24 -9.37
CA PRO A 103 13.05 -7.26 -9.09
C PRO A 103 13.64 -8.44 -8.32
N TYR A 104 12.82 -9.04 -7.47
CA TYR A 104 13.04 -10.30 -6.77
C TYR A 104 11.78 -11.16 -6.87
N ALA A 105 11.92 -12.47 -6.71
CA ALA A 105 10.76 -13.34 -6.56
C ALA A 105 10.18 -13.19 -5.15
N PHE A 106 8.86 -13.39 -5.02
CA PHE A 106 8.24 -13.51 -3.70
C PHE A 106 8.78 -14.75 -2.99
N GLY A 107 9.27 -14.56 -1.77
CA GLY A 107 9.92 -15.59 -0.98
C GLY A 107 11.45 -15.48 -0.97
N ASP A 108 12.04 -14.62 -1.81
CA ASP A 108 13.47 -14.37 -1.80
C ASP A 108 13.92 -13.61 -0.54
N THR A 109 15.20 -13.72 -0.24
CA THR A 109 15.90 -12.78 0.63
C THR A 109 16.24 -11.53 -0.18
N VAL A 110 15.62 -10.39 0.17
CA VAL A 110 15.67 -9.14 -0.60
C VAL A 110 16.67 -8.18 0.02
N THR A 111 17.63 -7.69 -0.76
CA THR A 111 18.54 -6.61 -0.33
C THR A 111 17.95 -5.25 -0.70
N ALA A 112 17.78 -4.38 0.30
CA ALA A 112 17.36 -2.99 0.13
C ALA A 112 18.28 -2.07 0.93
N GLY A 113 19.19 -1.36 0.25
CA GLY A 113 20.22 -0.56 0.89
C GLY A 113 21.08 -1.40 1.83
N ARG A 114 21.12 -1.03 3.13
CA ARG A 114 21.85 -1.76 4.17
C ARG A 114 21.05 -2.89 4.83
N TRP A 115 19.79 -3.07 4.44
CA TRP A 115 18.90 -4.06 5.05
C TRP A 115 18.73 -5.27 4.15
N THR A 116 18.43 -6.38 4.82
CA THR A 116 18.04 -7.64 4.21
C THR A 116 16.65 -8.00 4.74
N LEU A 117 15.70 -8.23 3.84
CA LEU A 117 14.33 -8.60 4.16
C LEU A 117 14.13 -10.08 3.79
N ASP A 118 13.81 -10.91 4.77
CA ASP A 118 13.39 -12.28 4.51
C ASP A 118 11.90 -12.30 4.15
N THR A 119 11.60 -12.50 2.86
CA THR A 119 10.22 -12.52 2.38
C THR A 119 9.61 -13.93 2.32
N SER A 120 10.38 -14.97 2.68
CA SER A 120 9.93 -16.37 2.67
C SER A 120 8.80 -16.63 3.66
N THR A 121 8.71 -15.81 4.71
CA THR A 121 7.69 -15.91 5.77
C THR A 121 6.38 -15.21 5.40
N LEU A 122 6.34 -14.45 4.31
CA LEU A 122 5.15 -13.72 3.90
C LEU A 122 4.11 -14.66 3.29
N LYS A 123 2.85 -14.43 3.62
CA LYS A 123 1.73 -15.20 3.05
C LYS A 123 1.29 -14.60 1.71
N SER A 124 1.17 -15.44 0.69
CA SER A 124 0.47 -15.06 -0.53
C SER A 124 -1.04 -14.96 -0.28
N TYR A 125 -1.75 -14.17 -1.08
CA TYR A 125 -3.21 -14.17 -1.01
C TYR A 125 -3.80 -15.49 -1.54
N PRO A 126 -4.86 -16.02 -0.90
CA PRO A 126 -5.56 -17.22 -1.36
C PRO A 126 -6.19 -16.99 -2.74
N ALA A 127 -6.37 -18.08 -3.48
CA ALA A 127 -6.88 -18.06 -4.86
C ALA A 127 -8.40 -17.83 -4.92
N ASP A 128 -9.09 -18.28 -3.87
CA ASP A 128 -10.52 -18.26 -3.66
C ASP A 128 -10.83 -17.25 -2.55
N TRP A 129 -11.35 -16.10 -2.96
CA TRP A 129 -11.83 -15.09 -2.04
C TRP A 129 -12.95 -14.26 -2.68
#